data_AF-J5XTT4-F1
#
_entry.id   AF-J5XTT4-F1
#
_cell.length_a   1.000
_cell.length_b   1.000
_cell.length_c   1.000
_cell.angle_alpha   90.00
_cell.angle_beta   90.00
_cell.angle_gamma   90.00
#
_symmetry.space_group_name_H-M   'P 1'
#
loop_
_entity.id
_entity.type
_entity.pdbx_description
1 polymer ?
#
loop_
_entity_poly.entity_id
_entity_poly.type
_entity_poly.pdbx_seq_one_letter_code
_entity_poly.pdbx_strand_id
1 'polypeptide(L)'
;MTEAKNTMTIGADGEVMHSLHAGKSGTITVTLLKTSPVNKKLSLMYNAQSLSSATWGNNVIVIRNKVSGDTTTARSCAFQKQPDHANAKVGNTVSWVFDCGKIDQLLGEF
;
A
#
# COMPACT_ATOMS: atom_id res chain seq x y z
N MET A 1 -5.44 -5.93 -3.96
CA MET A 1 -5.97 -5.82 -5.33
C MET A 1 -7.45 -5.55 -5.22
N THR A 2 -7.91 -4.48 -5.84
CA THR A 2 -9.24 -3.89 -5.62
C THR A 2 -10.36 -4.63 -6.36
N GLU A 3 -10.01 -5.51 -7.31
CA GLU A 3 -10.95 -6.22 -8.17
C GLU A 3 -10.36 -7.58 -8.62
N ALA A 4 -11.25 -8.48 -9.10
CA ALA A 4 -10.85 -9.73 -9.73
C ALA A 4 -10.11 -9.46 -11.05
N LYS A 5 -9.15 -10.30 -11.43
CA LYS A 5 -8.30 -10.04 -12.61
C LYS A 5 -8.99 -10.31 -13.95
N ASN A 6 -10.04 -11.12 -13.96
CA ASN A 6 -10.69 -11.59 -15.17
C ASN A 6 -12.20 -11.64 -14.96
N THR A 7 -12.96 -11.17 -15.95
CA THR A 7 -14.38 -11.54 -16.11
C THR A 7 -14.49 -12.52 -17.27
N MET A 8 -15.07 -13.70 -17.00
CA MET A 8 -15.37 -14.70 -18.01
C MET A 8 -16.87 -14.71 -18.30
N THR A 9 -17.23 -14.58 -19.58
CA THR A 9 -18.62 -14.69 -20.05
C THR A 9 -18.71 -15.89 -20.99
N ILE A 10 -19.72 -16.74 -20.77
CA ILE A 10 -19.99 -17.92 -21.60
C ILE A 10 -21.18 -17.63 -22.51
N GLY A 11 -21.01 -17.85 -23.82
CA GLY A 11 -22.07 -17.72 -24.81
C GLY A 11 -23.07 -18.88 -24.76
N ALA A 12 -24.23 -18.72 -25.40
CA ALA A 12 -25.21 -19.79 -25.50
C ALA A 12 -24.71 -21.01 -26.31
N ASP A 13 -23.68 -20.81 -27.13
CA ASP A 13 -22.92 -21.81 -27.88
C ASP A 13 -21.81 -22.49 -27.05
N GLY A 14 -21.56 -22.02 -25.83
CA GLY A 14 -20.51 -22.54 -24.95
C GLY A 14 -19.14 -21.88 -25.14
N GLU A 15 -19.00 -20.94 -26.07
CA GLU A 15 -17.75 -20.21 -26.30
C GLU A 15 -17.47 -19.21 -25.17
N VAL A 16 -16.19 -18.92 -24.93
CA VAL A 16 -15.75 -18.09 -23.80
C VAL A 16 -15.16 -16.76 -24.25
N MET A 17 -15.54 -15.69 -23.57
CA MET A 17 -14.93 -14.37 -23.69
C MET A 17 -14.27 -13.99 -22.37
N HIS A 18 -13.01 -13.53 -22.42
CA HIS A 18 -12.27 -13.02 -21.26
C HIS A 18 -12.08 -11.51 -21.34
N SER A 19 -12.23 -10.83 -20.20
CA SER A 19 -11.94 -9.40 -20.03
C SER A 19 -10.93 -9.22 -18.91
N LEU A 20 -9.75 -8.69 -19.26
CA LEU A 20 -8.66 -8.44 -18.31
C LEU A 20 -8.88 -7.13 -17.56
N HIS A 21 -8.91 -7.22 -16.22
CA HIS A 21 -8.92 -6.06 -15.34
C HIS A 21 -7.49 -5.68 -14.97
N ALA A 22 -7.02 -4.52 -15.43
CA ALA A 22 -5.65 -4.08 -15.25
C ALA A 22 -5.35 -3.50 -13.85
N GLY A 23 -6.34 -3.45 -12.95
CA GLY A 23 -6.20 -2.94 -11.59
C GLY A 23 -5.00 -3.52 -10.85
N LYS A 24 -4.16 -2.62 -10.31
CA LYS A 24 -3.04 -2.92 -9.41
C LYS A 24 -3.03 -2.01 -8.18
N SER A 25 -4.10 -1.24 -7.96
CA SER A 25 -4.21 -0.37 -6.80
C SER A 25 -4.52 -1.17 -5.54
N GLY A 26 -4.31 -0.51 -4.41
CA GLY A 26 -4.59 -1.05 -3.10
C GLY A 26 -4.11 -0.12 -2.00
N THR A 27 -4.15 -0.60 -0.77
CA THR A 27 -3.72 0.16 0.40
C THR A 27 -2.60 -0.59 1.12
N ILE A 28 -1.60 0.14 1.62
CA ILE A 28 -0.59 -0.39 2.54
C ILE A 28 -0.76 0.30 3.89
N THR A 29 -0.84 -0.49 4.95
CA THR A 29 -0.87 0.01 6.32
C THR A 29 0.42 -0.35 7.04
N VAL A 30 1.09 0.66 7.59
CA VAL A 30 2.30 0.49 8.40
C VAL A 30 1.97 0.84 9.84
N THR A 31 1.98 -0.17 10.70
CA THR A 31 1.71 -0.03 12.14
C THR A 31 3.04 0.04 12.90
N LEU A 32 3.24 1.11 13.68
CA LEU A 32 4.46 1.37 14.42
C LEU A 32 4.15 1.75 15.87
N LEU A 33 5.08 1.53 16.79
CA LEU A 33 4.99 2.12 18.13
C LEU A 33 4.96 3.65 18.03
N LYS A 34 4.15 4.32 18.87
CA LYS A 34 4.03 5.79 18.88
C LYS A 34 5.39 6.50 19.03
N THR A 35 6.28 5.93 19.84
CA THR A 35 7.63 6.45 20.13
C THR A 35 8.68 6.07 19.09
N SER A 36 8.31 5.28 18.07
CA SER A 36 9.27 4.80 17.07
C SER A 36 9.96 5.96 16.32
N PRO A 37 11.29 5.95 16.15
CA PRO A 37 11.98 6.90 15.28
C PRO A 37 11.46 6.88 13.84
N VAL A 38 10.97 5.72 13.37
CA VAL A 38 10.37 5.59 12.04
C VAL A 38 9.03 6.34 11.97
N ASN A 39 8.24 6.32 13.05
CA ASN A 39 7.01 7.10 13.12
C ASN A 39 7.31 8.61 13.01
N LYS A 40 8.34 9.10 13.71
CA LYS A 40 8.81 10.49 13.56
C LYS A 40 9.21 10.81 12.12
N LYS A 41 9.93 9.91 11.45
CA LYS A 41 10.33 10.09 10.05
C LYS A 41 9.14 10.18 9.11
N LEU A 42 8.13 9.32 9.28
CA LEU A 42 6.90 9.36 8.47
C LEU A 42 6.10 10.65 8.69
N SER A 43 6.04 11.14 9.93
CA SER A 43 5.41 12.43 10.24
C SER A 43 6.10 13.61 9.55
N LEU A 44 7.44 13.65 9.57
CA LEU A 44 8.21 14.68 8.85
C LEU A 44 8.00 14.59 7.34
N MET A 45 7.99 13.37 6.79
CA MET A 45 7.78 13.11 5.37
C MET A 45 6.37 13.52 4.91
N TYR A 46 5.34 13.24 5.71
CA TYR A 46 3.98 13.72 5.49
C TYR A 46 3.94 15.25 5.41
N ASN A 47 4.53 15.94 6.40
CA ASN A 47 4.54 17.40 6.46
C ASN A 47 5.25 17.99 5.24
N ALA A 48 6.42 17.45 4.88
CA ALA A 48 7.17 17.91 3.71
C ALA A 48 6.40 17.73 2.40
N GLN A 49 5.66 16.62 2.25
CA GLN A 49 4.86 16.37 1.05
C GLN A 49 3.58 17.20 1.01
N SER A 50 2.99 17.52 2.16
CA SER A 50 1.81 18.38 2.20
C SER A 50 2.09 19.84 1.77
N LEU A 51 3.36 20.25 1.71
CA LEU A 51 3.75 21.59 1.24
C LEU A 51 3.58 21.78 -0.27
N SER A 52 3.52 20.70 -1.05
CA SER A 52 3.39 20.78 -2.50
C SER A 52 2.66 19.58 -3.07
N SER A 53 1.59 19.84 -3.82
CA SER A 53 0.86 18.79 -4.54
C SER A 53 1.73 18.03 -5.54
N ALA A 54 2.82 18.64 -6.03
CA ALA A 54 3.76 18.00 -6.94
C ALA A 54 4.58 16.88 -6.29
N THR A 55 4.78 16.90 -4.97
CA THR A 55 5.52 15.86 -4.24
C THR A 55 4.59 14.83 -3.58
N TRP A 56 3.30 15.14 -3.47
CA TRP A 56 2.29 14.25 -2.93
C TRP A 56 2.07 13.01 -3.81
N GLY A 57 1.89 11.85 -3.19
CA GLY A 57 1.55 10.62 -3.91
C GLY A 57 2.69 9.98 -4.70
N ASN A 58 3.92 10.49 -4.59
CA ASN A 58 5.07 9.98 -5.36
C ASN A 58 5.94 8.98 -4.57
N ASN A 59 5.43 8.43 -3.47
CA ASN A 59 6.20 7.50 -2.64
C ASN A 59 6.32 6.12 -3.29
N VAL A 60 7.45 5.48 -3.03
CA VAL A 60 7.71 4.08 -3.36
C VAL A 60 7.96 3.32 -2.08
N ILE A 61 7.23 2.23 -1.88
CA ILE A 61 7.35 1.35 -0.71
C ILE A 61 7.78 -0.03 -1.20
N VAL A 62 8.87 -0.54 -0.65
CA VAL A 62 9.37 -1.89 -0.94
C VAL A 62 9.31 -2.71 0.35
N ILE A 63 8.57 -3.81 0.31
CA ILE A 63 8.44 -4.79 1.39
C ILE A 63 9.18 -6.04 0.95
N ARG A 64 10.10 -6.54 1.78
CA ARG A 64 10.84 -7.77 1.50
C ARG A 64 10.71 -8.72 2.67
N ASN A 65 10.27 -9.95 2.39
CA ASN A 65 10.42 -11.07 3.30
C ASN A 65 11.78 -11.73 3.03
N LYS A 66 12.69 -11.68 3.99
CA LYS A 66 14.04 -12.23 3.82
C LYS A 66 14.07 -13.77 3.85
N VAL A 67 13.08 -14.40 4.47
CA VAL A 67 13.06 -15.87 4.64
C VAL A 67 12.58 -16.54 3.35
N SER A 68 11.45 -16.10 2.79
CA SER A 68 10.92 -16.63 1.53
C SER A 68 11.49 -15.97 0.28
N GLY A 69 12.13 -14.80 0.39
CA GLY A 69 12.57 -14.00 -0.75
C GLY A 69 11.49 -13.13 -1.39
N ASP A 70 10.24 -13.16 -0.89
CA ASP A 70 9.14 -12.37 -1.44
C ASP A 70 9.48 -10.87 -1.44
N THR A 71 9.18 -10.20 -2.55
CA THR A 71 9.34 -8.76 -2.68
C THR A 71 8.06 -8.15 -3.24
N THR A 72 7.47 -7.22 -2.47
CA THR A 72 6.32 -6.41 -2.90
C THR A 72 6.77 -4.96 -3.07
N THR A 73 6.53 -4.39 -4.23
CA THR A 73 6.85 -2.99 -4.55
C THR A 73 5.58 -2.24 -4.87
N ALA A 74 5.29 -1.21 -4.08
CA ALA A 74 4.21 -0.27 -4.34
C ALA A 74 4.76 1.07 -4.82
N ARG A 75 4.14 1.63 -5.85
CA ARG A 75 4.50 2.91 -6.48
C ARG A 75 3.29 3.84 -6.50
N SER A 76 3.59 5.13 -6.65
CA SER A 76 2.58 6.19 -6.59
C SER A 76 1.77 6.11 -5.29
N CYS A 77 2.49 6.03 -4.16
CA CYS A 77 1.87 5.89 -2.85
C CYS A 77 1.66 7.27 -2.21
N ALA A 78 0.42 7.57 -1.83
CA ALA A 78 0.05 8.78 -1.10
C ALA A 78 -0.28 8.44 0.35
N PHE A 79 0.03 9.33 1.29
CA PHE A 79 -0.55 9.24 2.63
C PHE A 79 -2.06 9.50 2.55
N GLN A 80 -2.87 8.80 3.34
CA GLN A 80 -4.28 9.17 3.50
C GLN A 80 -4.45 10.35 4.46
N LYS A 81 -3.85 10.25 5.65
CA LYS A 81 -3.87 11.26 6.71
C LYS A 81 -2.72 11.05 7.70
N GLN A 82 -2.52 12.01 8.61
CA GLN A 82 -1.77 11.72 9.83
C GLN A 82 -2.53 10.71 10.71
N PRO A 83 -1.83 9.79 11.39
CA PRO A 83 -2.46 8.86 12.33
C PRO A 83 -3.12 9.60 13.48
N ASP A 84 -4.20 9.03 14.00
CA ASP A 84 -4.84 9.56 15.21
C ASP A 84 -3.93 9.29 16.42
N HIS A 85 -3.62 10.34 17.18
CA HIS A 85 -2.75 10.25 18.35
C HIS A 85 -3.57 10.25 19.64
N ALA A 86 -3.56 9.11 20.34
CA ALA A 86 -4.09 9.02 21.70
C ALA A 86 -2.96 9.16 22.73
N ASN A 87 -3.23 9.86 23.84
CA ASN A 87 -2.34 9.96 25.00
C ASN A 87 -2.82 9.00 26.10
N ALA A 88 -2.67 7.69 25.86
CA ALA A 88 -3.05 6.66 26.80
C ALA A 88 -2.03 6.51 27.94
N LYS A 89 -2.48 5.95 29.07
CA LYS A 89 -1.63 5.60 30.23
C LYS A 89 -0.54 4.59 29.86
N VAL A 90 -0.80 3.73 28.89
CA VAL A 90 0.14 2.72 28.37
C VAL A 90 0.51 3.06 26.93
N GLY A 91 1.77 2.83 26.55
CA GLY A 91 2.24 3.05 25.17
C GLY A 91 1.43 2.23 24.16
N ASN A 92 1.09 2.86 23.03
CA ASN A 92 0.29 2.24 21.97
C ASN A 92 0.95 2.39 20.59
N THR A 93 0.39 1.72 19.59
CA THR A 93 0.78 1.84 18.18
C THR A 93 -0.01 2.93 17.45
N VAL A 94 0.53 3.36 16.32
CA VAL A 94 -0.10 4.25 15.34
C VAL A 94 -0.04 3.62 13.96
N SER A 95 -1.05 3.87 13.14
CA SER A 95 -1.18 3.27 11.80
C SER A 95 -1.09 4.34 10.73
N TRP A 96 -0.10 4.22 9.85
CA TRP A 96 0.02 5.03 8.65
C TRP A 96 -0.59 4.27 7.48
N VAL A 97 -1.61 4.84 6.84
CA VAL A 97 -2.26 4.25 5.67
C VAL A 97 -1.82 4.98 4.41
N PHE A 98 -1.43 4.20 3.41
CA PHE A 98 -1.04 4.68 2.10
C PHE A 98 -1.98 4.15 1.02
N ASP A 99 -2.46 5.05 0.17
CA ASP A 99 -3.13 4.69 -1.07
C ASP A 99 -2.09 4.47 -2.15
N CYS A 100 -2.05 3.26 -2.72
CA CYS A 100 -1.07 2.86 -3.71
C CYS A 100 -1.70 2.78 -5.09
N GLY A 101 -1.14 3.50 -6.06
CA GLY A 101 -1.60 3.44 -7.45
C GLY A 101 -1.26 2.12 -8.14
N LYS A 102 -0.08 1.55 -7.86
CA LYS A 102 0.38 0.27 -8.45
C LYS A 102 1.16 -0.54 -7.44
N ILE A 103 0.75 -1.78 -7.22
CA ILE A 103 1.44 -2.77 -6.40
C ILE A 103 1.82 -3.96 -7.29
N ASP A 104 3.10 -4.32 -7.27
CA ASP A 104 3.63 -5.52 -7.90
C ASP A 104 4.24 -6.42 -6.84
N GLN A 105 3.99 -7.72 -6.91
CA GLN A 105 4.55 -8.71 -6.01
C GLN A 105 5.29 -9.77 -6.81
N LEU A 106 6.50 -10.08 -6.37
CA LEU A 106 7.30 -11.21 -6.82
C LEU A 106 7.41 -12.16 -5.63
N LEU A 107 6.91 -13.39 -5.80
CA LEU A 107 7.08 -14.45 -4.81
C LEU A 107 8.47 -15.05 -4.94
N GLY A 108 9.06 -15.40 -3.81
CA GLY A 108 10.23 -16.27 -3.77
C GLY A 108 9.83 -17.71 -3.46
N GLU A 109 10.84 -18.53 -3.18
CA GLU A 109 10.72 -19.96 -2.90
C GLU A 109 11.53 -20.30 -1.64
N PHE A 110 11.19 -21.42 -1.00
CA PHE A 110 11.86 -21.92 0.21
C PHE A 110 12.84 -23.03 -0.13
#